data_AF-A0A3D5DVR4-F1
#
_entry.id   AF-A0A3D5DVR4-F1
#
_cell.length_a   1.000
_cell.length_b   1.000
_cell.length_c   1.000
_cell.angle_alpha   90.00
_cell.angle_beta   90.00
_cell.angle_gamma   90.00
#
_symmetry.space_group_name_H-M   'P 1'
#
loop_
_entity.id
_entity.type
_entity.pdbx_description
1 polymer ?
#
loop_
_entity_poly.entity_id
_entity_poly.type
_entity_poly.pdbx_seq_one_letter_code
_entity_poly.pdbx_strand_id
1 'polypeptide(L)'
;MLVMRLSTRYALDVLFLISGAFLVVAAMTFSAPVAGWLAFGVSIGLAVLAGTSAIVTRNNGRKIGHGLIAAMGVWSVIAALLFTGGLLTWMVFGDAIALAVFALADLTVHEVTTENVVHRLEVTTAPAETDRRIAA
;
A
#
# COMPACT_ATOMS: atom_id res chain seq x y z
N MET A 1 -20.87 -4.89 21.61
CA MET A 1 -19.46 -4.92 21.16
C MET A 1 -19.42 -4.47 19.71
N LEU A 2 -18.81 -3.31 19.45
CA LEU A 2 -18.55 -2.84 18.10
C LEU A 2 -17.33 -3.61 17.58
N VAL A 3 -17.54 -4.62 16.73
CA VAL A 3 -16.43 -5.33 16.08
C VAL A 3 -15.82 -4.37 15.07
N MET A 4 -14.62 -3.87 15.35
CA MET A 4 -13.83 -3.09 14.40
C MET A 4 -13.49 -3.99 13.21
N ARG A 5 -14.22 -3.84 12.10
CA ARG A 5 -13.86 -4.50 10.84
C ARG A 5 -12.74 -3.70 10.19
N LEU A 6 -11.51 -4.20 10.31
CA LEU A 6 -10.39 -3.71 9.52
C LEU A 6 -10.74 -3.78 8.03
N SER A 7 -10.67 -2.63 7.36
CA SER A 7 -10.85 -2.56 5.91
C SER A 7 -9.80 -3.43 5.24
N THR A 8 -10.21 -4.31 4.33
CA THR A 8 -9.28 -5.14 3.53
C THR A 8 -8.24 -4.28 2.80
N ARG A 9 -8.58 -3.03 2.47
CA ARG A 9 -7.63 -2.08 1.87
C ARG A 9 -6.49 -1.75 2.84
N TYR A 10 -6.82 -1.28 4.04
CA TYR A 10 -5.84 -0.96 5.09
C TYR A 10 -4.90 -2.15 5.36
N ALA A 11 -5.45 -3.36 5.46
CA ALA A 11 -4.65 -4.56 5.69
C ALA A 11 -3.66 -4.84 4.55
N LEU A 12 -4.06 -4.59 3.29
CA LEU A 12 -3.16 -4.73 2.14
C LEU A 12 -2.08 -3.64 2.13
N ASP A 13 -2.44 -2.38 2.37
CA ASP A 13 -1.46 -1.28 2.39
C ASP A 13 -0.40 -1.47 3.48
N VAL A 14 -0.83 -1.90 4.67
CA VAL A 14 0.10 -2.24 5.76
C VAL A 14 0.99 -3.43 5.39
N LEU A 15 0.43 -4.48 4.77
CA LEU A 15 1.22 -5.61 4.28
C LEU A 15 2.28 -5.15 3.27
N PHE A 16 1.91 -4.27 2.33
CA PHE A 16 2.81 -3.74 1.31
C PHE A 16 3.92 -2.90 1.94
N LEU A 17 3.58 -2.04 2.90
CA LEU A 17 4.52 -1.22 3.65
C LEU A 17 5.52 -2.08 4.44
N ILE A 18 5.03 -3.08 5.18
CA ILE A 18 5.87 -4.00 5.96
C ILE A 18 6.79 -4.80 5.04
N SER A 19 6.28 -5.24 3.89
CA SER A 19 7.07 -5.97 2.90
C SER A 19 8.21 -5.11 2.33
N GLY A 20 7.94 -3.85 2.02
CA GLY A 20 8.96 -2.89 1.61
C GLY A 20 10.00 -2.66 2.71
N ALA A 21 9.58 -2.39 3.94
CA ALA A 21 10.48 -2.20 5.08
C ALA A 21 11.35 -3.45 5.36
N PHE A 22 10.77 -4.64 5.27
CA PHE A 22 11.50 -5.90 5.36
C PHE A 22 12.59 -6.01 4.29
N LEU A 23 12.26 -5.70 3.03
CA LEU A 23 13.22 -5.77 1.93
C LEU A 23 14.33 -4.72 2.04
N VAL A 24 14.05 -3.53 2.57
CA VAL A 24 15.07 -2.51 2.88
C VAL A 24 16.10 -3.08 3.86
N VAL A 25 15.66 -3.69 4.95
CA VAL A 25 16.54 -4.31 5.95
C VAL A 25 17.28 -5.50 5.34
N ALA A 26 16.59 -6.35 4.57
CA ALA A 26 17.17 -7.52 3.94
C ALA A 26 18.30 -7.14 2.97
N ALA A 27 18.12 -6.09 2.17
CA ALA A 27 19.12 -5.62 1.20
C ALA A 27 20.43 -5.17 1.87
N MET A 28 20.34 -4.60 3.08
CA MET A 28 21.49 -4.09 3.82
C MET A 28 22.11 -5.11 4.78
N THR A 29 21.40 -6.20 5.07
CA THR A 29 21.83 -7.22 6.03
C THR A 29 22.41 -8.45 5.35
N PHE A 30 21.81 -8.88 4.24
CA PHE A 30 22.19 -10.12 3.57
C PHE A 30 23.10 -9.86 2.37
N SER A 31 23.77 -10.92 1.91
CA SER A 31 24.51 -10.89 0.65
C SER A 31 23.57 -10.65 -0.53
N ALA A 32 24.09 -10.08 -1.62
CA ALA A 32 23.30 -9.75 -2.80
C ALA A 32 22.46 -10.93 -3.34
N PRO A 33 22.97 -12.18 -3.45
CA PRO A 33 22.16 -13.31 -3.91
C PRO A 33 20.98 -13.62 -2.98
N VAL A 34 21.17 -13.55 -1.66
CA VAL A 34 20.12 -13.83 -0.68
C VAL A 34 19.06 -12.73 -0.71
N ALA A 35 19.49 -11.46 -0.73
CA ALA A 35 18.59 -10.32 -0.87
C ALA A 35 17.78 -10.39 -2.18
N GLY A 36 18.40 -10.80 -3.30
CA GLY A 36 17.72 -11.01 -4.58
C GLY A 36 16.62 -12.06 -4.52
N TRP A 37 16.88 -13.22 -3.91
CA TRP A 37 15.85 -14.26 -3.76
C TRP A 37 14.69 -13.85 -2.84
N LEU A 38 14.98 -13.11 -1.77
CA LEU A 38 13.95 -12.55 -0.90
C LEU A 38 13.10 -11.51 -1.66
N ALA A 39 13.75 -10.60 -2.39
CA ALA A 39 13.09 -9.60 -3.20
C ALA A 39 12.21 -10.22 -4.28
N PHE A 40 12.69 -11.27 -4.95
CA PHE A 40 11.94 -12.02 -5.93
C PHE A 40 10.64 -12.60 -5.34
N GLY A 41 10.74 -13.35 -4.23
CA GLY A 41 9.58 -14.00 -3.62
C GLY A 41 8.54 -13.00 -3.10
N VAL A 42 9.00 -11.96 -2.38
CA VAL A 42 8.12 -10.91 -1.86
C VAL A 42 7.45 -10.15 -3.00
N SER A 43 8.21 -9.75 -4.02
CA SER A 43 7.69 -8.95 -5.13
C SER A 43 6.67 -9.68 -5.98
N ILE A 44 6.79 -11.00 -6.16
CA ILE A 44 5.74 -11.81 -6.79
C ILE A 44 4.44 -11.72 -5.98
N GLY A 45 4.53 -11.92 -4.66
CA GLY A 45 3.36 -11.84 -3.78
C GLY A 45 2.69 -10.47 -3.85
N LEU A 46 3.48 -9.39 -3.80
CA LEU A 46 3.00 -8.03 -3.92
C LEU A 46 2.36 -7.77 -5.29
N ALA A 47 3.00 -8.16 -6.38
CA ALA A 47 2.47 -7.97 -7.74
C ALA A 47 1.10 -8.65 -7.92
N VAL A 48 0.96 -9.89 -7.44
CA VAL A 48 -0.30 -10.65 -7.55
C VAL A 48 -1.38 -10.03 -6.67
N LEU A 49 -1.09 -9.76 -5.39
CA LEU A 49 -2.08 -9.23 -4.46
C LEU A 49 -2.53 -7.83 -4.84
N ALA A 50 -1.58 -6.92 -5.11
CA ALA A 50 -1.86 -5.55 -5.52
C ALA A 50 -2.55 -5.53 -6.88
N GLY A 51 -2.08 -6.31 -7.85
CA GLY A 51 -2.66 -6.40 -9.19
C GLY A 51 -4.10 -6.91 -9.16
N THR A 52 -4.36 -8.00 -8.45
CA THR A 52 -5.73 -8.53 -8.25
C THR A 52 -6.62 -7.49 -7.60
N SER A 53 -6.10 -6.83 -6.56
CA SER A 53 -6.84 -5.80 -5.83
C SER A 53 -7.16 -4.57 -6.70
N ALA A 54 -6.26 -4.18 -7.62
CA ALA A 54 -6.46 -3.10 -8.58
C ALA A 54 -7.45 -3.48 -9.70
N ILE A 55 -7.49 -4.76 -10.11
CA ILE A 55 -8.42 -5.26 -11.14
C ILE A 55 -9.85 -5.37 -10.60
N VAL A 56 -10.01 -5.88 -9.37
CA VAL A 56 -11.33 -6.18 -8.79
C VAL A 56 -12.03 -4.95 -8.23
N THR A 57 -11.28 -3.94 -7.77
CA THR A 57 -11.85 -2.73 -7.18
C THR A 57 -12.60 -1.86 -8.20
N ARG A 58 -13.71 -1.24 -7.78
CA ARG A 58 -14.40 -0.17 -8.55
C ARG A 58 -13.97 1.24 -8.15
N ASN A 59 -13.17 1.38 -7.09
CA ASN A 59 -12.66 2.68 -6.65
C ASN A 59 -11.39 3.04 -7.43
N ASN A 60 -11.43 4.14 -8.19
CA ASN A 60 -10.32 4.60 -9.03
C ASN A 60 -9.04 4.92 -8.23
N GLY A 61 -9.16 5.46 -7.01
CA GLY A 61 -8.01 5.74 -6.15
C GLY A 61 -7.27 4.45 -5.79
N ARG A 62 -8.00 3.45 -5.28
CA ARG A 62 -7.43 2.13 -4.98
C ARG A 62 -6.88 1.43 -6.23
N LYS A 63 -7.55 1.59 -7.37
CA LYS A 63 -7.08 1.02 -8.66
C LYS A 63 -5.72 1.60 -9.05
N ILE A 64 -5.53 2.91 -8.91
CA ILE A 64 -4.27 3.58 -9.24
C ILE A 64 -3.19 3.21 -8.23
N GLY A 65 -3.46 3.36 -6.93
CA GLY A 65 -2.46 3.09 -5.88
C GLY A 65 -1.96 1.65 -5.90
N HIS A 66 -2.88 0.67 -5.87
CA HIS A 66 -2.49 -0.73 -5.94
C HIS A 66 -1.94 -1.12 -7.32
N GLY A 67 -2.35 -0.43 -8.39
CA GLY A 67 -1.79 -0.62 -9.74
C GLY A 67 -0.32 -0.22 -9.81
N LEU A 68 0.06 0.90 -9.18
CA LEU A 68 1.45 1.34 -9.09
C LEU A 68 2.30 0.36 -8.25
N ILE A 69 1.75 -0.12 -7.12
CA ILE A 69 2.42 -1.15 -6.31
C ILE A 69 2.60 -2.44 -7.10
N ALA A 70 1.59 -2.86 -7.87
CA ALA A 70 1.68 -4.04 -8.72
C ALA A 70 2.76 -3.89 -9.80
N ALA A 71 2.78 -2.75 -10.50
CA ALA A 71 3.78 -2.44 -11.51
C ALA A 71 5.20 -2.43 -10.93
N MET A 72 5.36 -1.84 -9.74
CA MET A 72 6.64 -1.84 -9.02
C MET A 72 7.05 -3.25 -8.58
N GLY A 73 6.11 -4.08 -8.13
CA GLY A 73 6.36 -5.49 -7.83
C GLY A 73 6.85 -6.27 -9.06
N VAL A 74 6.24 -6.05 -10.23
CA VAL A 74 6.71 -6.65 -11.49
C VAL A 74 8.12 -6.18 -11.85
N TRP A 75 8.39 -4.88 -11.73
CA TRP A 75 9.74 -4.34 -11.95
C TRP A 75 10.77 -4.97 -11.00
N SER A 76 10.43 -5.10 -9.73
CA SER A 76 11.30 -5.69 -8.70
C SER A 76 11.63 -7.16 -9.00
N VAL A 77 10.67 -7.92 -9.54
CA VAL A 77 10.91 -9.30 -10.01
C VAL A 77 11.90 -9.32 -11.17
N ILE A 78 11.76 -8.40 -12.14
CA ILE A 78 12.69 -8.28 -13.26
C ILE A 78 14.08 -7.94 -12.75
N ALA A 79 14.20 -6.95 -11.86
CA ALA A 79 15.47 -6.53 -11.29
C ALA A 79 16.17 -7.67 -10.53
N ALA A 80 15.43 -8.44 -9.72
CA ALA A 80 15.96 -9.56 -8.96
C ALA A 80 16.50 -10.71 -9.83
N LEU A 81 15.97 -10.87 -11.05
CA LEU A 81 16.39 -11.92 -11.98
C LEU A 81 17.52 -11.50 -12.93
N LEU A 82 17.60 -10.20 -13.26
CA LEU A 82 18.52 -9.70 -14.28
C LEU A 82 19.82 -9.12 -13.73
N PHE A 83 19.81 -8.58 -12.50
CA PHE A 83 20.98 -7.94 -11.91
C PHE A 83 21.71 -8.86 -10.92
N THR A 84 23.00 -8.59 -10.71
CA THR A 84 23.85 -9.33 -9.76
C THR A 84 24.80 -8.40 -9.00
N GLY A 85 25.50 -8.94 -8.00
CA GLY A 85 26.51 -8.21 -7.25
C GLY A 85 25.99 -6.96 -6.53
N GLY A 86 26.83 -5.94 -6.41
CA GLY A 86 26.46 -4.69 -5.72
C GLY A 86 25.29 -3.96 -6.38
N LEU A 87 25.15 -4.06 -7.71
CA LEU A 87 24.02 -3.46 -8.43
C LEU A 87 22.69 -4.07 -8.00
N LEU A 88 22.63 -5.40 -7.83
CA LEU A 88 21.45 -6.09 -7.32
C LEU A 88 21.07 -5.59 -5.92
N THR A 89 22.04 -5.45 -5.02
CA THR A 89 21.78 -4.91 -3.67
C THR A 89 21.12 -3.54 -3.72
N TRP A 90 21.64 -2.62 -4.53
CA TRP A 90 21.08 -1.27 -4.65
C TRP A 90 19.73 -1.23 -5.35
N MET A 91 19.50 -2.10 -6.34
CA MET A 91 18.19 -2.24 -6.98
C MET A 91 17.14 -2.73 -5.98
N VAL A 92 17.41 -3.82 -5.25
CA VAL A 92 16.49 -4.34 -4.23
C VAL A 92 16.19 -3.27 -3.17
N PHE A 93 17.21 -2.54 -2.70
CA PHE A 93 17.02 -1.47 -1.73
C PHE A 93 16.14 -0.33 -2.27
N GLY A 94 16.43 0.16 -3.48
CA GLY A 94 15.65 1.23 -4.12
C GLY A 94 14.20 0.84 -4.38
N ASP A 95 14.00 -0.36 -4.93
CA ASP A 95 12.67 -0.92 -5.18
C ASP A 95 11.87 -1.09 -3.89
N ALA A 96 12.51 -1.56 -2.82
CA ALA A 96 11.89 -1.71 -1.51
C ALA A 96 11.44 -0.37 -0.90
N ILE A 97 12.25 0.68 -1.05
CA ILE A 97 11.86 2.05 -0.66
C ILE A 97 10.68 2.51 -1.49
N ALA A 98 10.72 2.32 -2.81
CA ALA A 98 9.64 2.75 -3.70
C ALA A 98 8.30 2.07 -3.33
N LEU A 99 8.32 0.76 -3.06
CA LEU A 99 7.16 0.00 -2.58
C LEU A 99 6.62 0.55 -1.26
N ALA A 100 7.50 0.79 -0.28
CA ALA A 100 7.11 1.34 1.02
C ALA A 100 6.48 2.73 0.89
N VAL A 101 7.07 3.61 0.07
CA VAL A 101 6.55 4.96 -0.19
C VAL A 101 5.19 4.90 -0.89
N PHE A 102 5.02 4.05 -1.89
CA PHE A 102 3.73 3.90 -2.57
C PHE A 102 2.64 3.38 -1.65
N ALA A 103 2.95 2.39 -0.81
CA ALA A 103 2.01 1.87 0.18
C ALA A 103 1.61 2.93 1.20
N LEU A 104 2.59 3.67 1.73
CA LEU A 104 2.34 4.75 2.68
C LEU A 104 1.52 5.89 2.05
N ALA A 105 1.80 6.24 0.80
CA ALA A 105 1.06 7.25 0.07
C ALA A 105 -0.41 6.83 -0.17
N ASP A 106 -0.66 5.58 -0.60
CA ASP A 106 -2.04 5.08 -0.78
C ASP A 106 -2.82 5.10 0.53
N LEU A 107 -2.17 4.65 1.62
CA LEU A 107 -2.74 4.67 2.97
C LEU A 107 -3.11 6.09 3.40
N THR A 108 -2.17 7.04 3.25
CA THR A 108 -2.38 8.44 3.62
C THR A 108 -3.54 9.05 2.83
N VAL A 109 -3.57 8.82 1.52
CA VAL A 109 -4.68 9.30 0.66
C VAL A 109 -6.01 8.66 1.08
N HIS A 110 -6.00 7.39 1.46
CA HIS A 110 -7.20 6.71 1.94
C HIS A 110 -7.72 7.31 3.25
N GLU A 111 -6.85 7.56 4.23
CA GLU A 111 -7.23 8.14 5.52
C GLU A 111 -7.76 9.56 5.35
N VAL A 112 -7.05 10.42 4.60
CA VAL A 112 -7.48 11.79 4.30
C VAL A 112 -8.84 11.80 3.57
N THR A 113 -9.06 10.88 2.63
CA THR A 113 -10.36 10.79 1.94
C THR A 113 -11.47 10.38 2.89
N THR A 114 -11.17 9.46 3.81
CA THR A 114 -12.14 8.94 4.80
C THR A 114 -12.52 10.05 5.79
N GLU A 115 -11.54 10.77 6.32
CA GLU A 115 -11.76 11.90 7.24
C GLU A 115 -12.55 13.02 6.57
N ASN A 116 -12.24 13.37 5.32
CA ASN A 116 -13.00 14.37 4.58
C ASN A 116 -14.49 14.00 4.39
N VAL A 117 -14.78 12.71 4.18
CA VAL A 117 -16.18 12.24 4.06
C VAL A 117 -16.89 12.34 5.40
N VAL A 118 -16.26 11.89 6.49
CA VAL A 118 -16.83 11.98 7.85
C VAL A 118 -17.09 13.44 8.22
N HIS A 119 -16.13 14.33 7.98
CA HIS A 119 -16.26 15.75 8.31
C HIS A 119 -17.40 16.42 7.53
N ARG A 120 -17.57 16.11 6.24
CA ARG A 120 -18.70 16.61 5.44
C ARG A 120 -20.06 16.13 5.96
N LEU A 121 -20.13 14.89 6.44
CA LEU A 121 -21.36 14.34 7.01
C LEU A 121 -21.73 15.08 8.31
N GLU A 122 -20.78 15.23 9.23
CA GLU A 122 -20.99 15.93 10.51
C GLU A 122 -21.46 17.38 10.30
N VAL A 123 -20.78 18.12 9.42
CA VAL A 123 -21.13 19.51 9.08
C VAL A 123 -22.54 19.61 8.46
N THR A 124 -22.97 18.62 7.68
CA THR A 124 -24.30 18.64 7.03
C THR A 124 -25.40 18.23 8.00
N THR A 125 -25.14 17.29 8.92
CA THR A 125 -26.15 16.79 9.87
C THR A 125 -26.36 17.71 11.09
N ALA A 126 -25.33 18.41 11.55
CA ALA A 126 -25.41 19.24 12.75
C ALA A 126 -26.44 20.39 12.68
N PRO A 127 -26.59 21.13 11.57
CA PRO A 127 -27.64 22.14 11.43
C PRO A 127 -29.06 21.53 11.40
N ALA A 128 -29.22 20.38 10.71
CA ALA A 128 -30.52 19.72 10.58
C ALA A 128 -31.04 19.11 11.90
N GLU A 129 -30.15 18.62 12.76
CA GLU A 129 -30.54 18.13 14.09
C GLU A 129 -30.85 19.29 15.06
N THR A 130 -30.14 20.41 14.94
CA THR A 130 -30.40 21.62 15.73
C THR A 130 -31.77 22.21 15.40
N ASP A 131 -32.12 22.34 14.12
CA ASP A 131 -33.44 22.81 13.68
C ASP A 131 -34.57 21.88 14.15
N ARG A 132 -34.36 20.56 14.10
CA ARG A 132 -35.35 19.58 14.58
C ARG A 132 -35.58 19.68 16.09
N ARG A 133 -34.55 19.99 16.88
CA ARG A 133 -34.66 20.16 18.33
C ARG A 133 -35.33 21.48 18.74
N ILE A 134 -35.25 22.51 17.90
CA ILE A 134 -35.94 23.79 18.14
C ILE A 134 -37.43 23.71 17.76
N ALA A 135 -37.79 22.83 16.82
CA ALA A 135 -39.16 22.64 16.35
C ALA A 135 -40.01 21.65 17.20
N ALA A 136 -39.44 21.03 18.24
CA ALA A 136 -40.10 20.09 19.14
C ALA A 136 -40.31 20.69 20.53
#